data_AF-A0A5C7LMT9-F1
#
_entry.id   AF-A0A5C7LMT9-F1
#
_cell.length_a   1.000
_cell.length_b   1.000
_cell.length_c   1.000
_cell.angle_alpha   90.00
_cell.angle_beta   90.00
_cell.angle_gamma   90.00
#
_symmetry.space_group_name_H-M   'P 1'
#
loop_
_entity.id
_entity.type
_entity.pdbx_description
1 polymer ?
#
loop_
_entity_poly.entity_id
_entity_poly.type
_entity_poly.pdbx_seq_one_letter_code
_entity_poly.pdbx_strand_id
1 'polypeptide(L)'
;MSYEGYSQCICVNGHFTNISESYGERLKCPVCSRTKFAWVNEVDETNCDSYGYVDPETVFSMLGKMGENNVCRLPTEDDIRFLNSMRSFRYLDKWHSVKS
;
A
#
# COMPACT_ATOMS: atom_id res chain seq x y z
N MET A 1 -3.58 -22.43 7.90
CA MET A 1 -3.55 -21.43 6.82
C MET A 1 -3.01 -20.16 7.44
N SER A 2 -1.81 -19.72 7.05
CA SER A 2 -1.30 -18.38 7.36
C SER A 2 -1.90 -17.42 6.33
N TYR A 3 -2.60 -16.39 6.80
CA TYR A 3 -2.96 -15.27 5.94
C TYR A 3 -1.68 -14.50 5.65
N GLU A 4 -1.41 -14.25 4.37
CA GLU A 4 -0.26 -13.48 3.89
C GLU A 4 -0.84 -12.22 3.25
N GLY A 5 -0.69 -11.08 3.95
CA GLY A 5 -1.24 -9.81 3.49
C GLY A 5 -0.53 -8.63 4.14
N TYR A 6 -0.72 -7.46 3.55
CA TYR A 6 -0.15 -6.22 4.05
C TYR A 6 -1.11 -5.07 3.78
N SER A 7 -0.91 -3.96 4.47
CA SER A 7 -1.63 -2.73 4.23
C SER A 7 -0.78 -1.70 3.49
N GLN A 8 -1.32 -1.11 2.44
CA GLN A 8 -0.80 0.12 1.84
C GLN A 8 -1.40 1.30 2.57
N CYS A 9 -0.56 2.21 3.05
CA CYS A 9 -0.97 3.26 3.96
C CYS A 9 -0.38 4.61 3.55
N ILE A 10 -1.13 5.68 3.79
CA ILE A 10 -0.63 7.06 3.76
C ILE A 10 -0.79 7.65 5.16
N CYS A 11 0.32 8.03 5.79
CA CYS A 11 0.28 8.63 7.12
C CYS A 11 -0.17 10.10 7.06
N VAL A 12 -0.50 10.71 8.22
CA VAL A 12 -0.91 12.14 8.28
C VAL A 12 0.19 13.16 7.89
N ASN A 13 1.39 12.69 7.57
CA ASN A 13 2.47 13.52 7.01
C ASN A 13 2.69 13.22 5.51
N GLY A 14 1.83 12.41 4.90
CA GLY A 14 1.91 12.09 3.47
C GLY A 14 2.80 10.91 3.11
N HIS A 15 3.51 10.27 4.04
CA HIS A 15 4.37 9.12 3.71
C HIS A 15 3.53 7.93 3.23
N PHE A 16 3.74 7.53 1.97
CA PHE A 16 3.22 6.29 1.44
C PHE A 16 4.12 5.13 1.85
N THR A 17 3.53 4.10 2.48
CA THR A 17 4.26 2.96 3.04
C THR A 17 3.44 1.68 2.94
N ASN A 18 4.12 0.54 2.89
CA ASN A 18 3.51 -0.77 3.06
C ASN A 18 3.80 -1.27 4.48
N ILE A 19 2.83 -1.86 5.15
CA ILE A 19 2.96 -2.39 6.51
C ILE A 19 2.42 -3.82 6.49
N SER A 20 3.28 -4.79 6.77
CA SER A 20 2.86 -6.19 6.94
C SER A 20 1.81 -6.30 8.03
N GLU A 21 0.80 -7.15 7.85
CA GLU A 21 -0.14 -7.46 8.92
C GLU A 21 0.57 -8.17 10.08
N SER A 22 0.92 -7.42 11.13
CA SER A 22 1.41 -7.96 12.39
C SER A 22 0.24 -8.04 13.38
N TYR A 23 -0.22 -9.25 13.68
CA TYR A 23 -1.27 -9.50 14.67
C TYR A 23 -0.93 -8.83 16.02
N GLY A 24 -1.70 -7.81 16.40
CA GLY A 24 -1.63 -7.19 17.74
C GLY A 24 -0.74 -5.96 17.89
N GLU A 25 0.01 -5.53 16.88
CA GLU A 25 0.77 -4.28 16.95
C GLU A 25 -0.04 -3.08 16.44
N ARG A 26 0.12 -1.93 17.10
CA ARG A 26 -0.43 -0.67 16.59
C ARG A 26 0.33 -0.28 15.33
N LEU A 27 -0.36 -0.20 14.20
CA LEU A 27 0.18 0.29 12.92
C LEU A 27 0.89 1.64 13.15
N LYS A 28 2.17 1.72 12.76
CA LYS A 28 2.99 2.94 12.80
C LYS A 28 3.63 3.17 11.45
N CYS A 29 3.67 4.41 11.02
CA CYS A 29 4.43 4.78 9.82
C CYS A 29 5.93 4.54 10.10
N PRO A 30 6.65 3.74 9.29
CA PRO A 30 8.06 3.45 9.52
C PRO A 30 8.97 4.66 9.28
N VAL A 31 8.48 5.68 8.57
CA VAL A 31 9.26 6.89 8.26
C VAL A 31 9.20 7.92 9.41
N CYS A 32 8.02 8.13 10.01
CA CYS A 32 7.82 9.18 11.02
C CYS A 32 7.29 8.69 12.37
N SER A 33 7.13 7.37 12.55
CA SER A 33 6.69 6.70 13.78
C SER A 33 5.30 7.10 14.30
N ARG A 34 4.49 7.81 13.49
CA ARG A 34 3.12 8.20 13.82
C ARG A 34 2.17 7.01 13.66
N THR A 35 1.21 6.90 14.57
CA THR A 35 0.16 5.86 14.56
C THR A 35 -1.11 6.27 13.82
N LYS A 36 -1.14 7.46 13.20
CA LYS A 36 -2.33 8.00 12.53
C LYS A 36 -2.14 7.97 11.02
N PHE A 37 -3.06 7.31 10.33
CA PHE A 37 -3.12 7.21 8.88
C PHE A 37 -4.30 7.99 8.33
N ALA A 38 -4.07 8.64 7.19
CA ALA A 38 -5.11 9.33 6.42
C ALA A 38 -5.78 8.37 5.43
N TRP A 39 -5.07 7.33 5.00
CA TRP A 39 -5.58 6.28 4.12
C TRP A 39 -4.91 4.95 4.45
N VAL A 40 -5.69 3.87 4.38
CA VAL A 40 -5.27 2.48 4.60
C VAL A 40 -6.02 1.61 3.60
N ASN A 41 -5.30 0.69 2.96
CA ASN A 41 -5.83 -0.27 2.00
C ASN A 41 -5.20 -1.63 2.24
N GLU A 42 -6.03 -2.62 2.54
CA GLU A 42 -5.61 -3.99 2.76
C GLU A 42 -5.36 -4.68 1.40
N VAL A 43 -4.23 -5.36 1.29
CA VAL A 43 -3.81 -6.16 0.15
C VAL A 43 -3.71 -7.59 0.63
N ASP A 44 -4.53 -8.45 0.04
CA ASP A 44 -4.47 -9.89 0.25
C ASP A 44 -3.44 -10.46 -0.74
N GLU A 45 -2.41 -11.13 -0.23
CA GLU A 45 -1.39 -11.82 -1.03
C GLU A 45 -1.54 -13.36 -0.98
N THR A 46 -2.68 -13.85 -0.48
CA THR A 46 -2.93 -15.28 -0.37
C THR A 46 -2.83 -15.94 -1.75
N ASN A 47 -2.07 -17.03 -1.85
CA ASN A 47 -1.81 -17.79 -3.08
C ASN A 47 -0.92 -17.11 -4.12
N CYS A 48 -0.08 -16.14 -3.73
CA CYS A 48 0.81 -15.39 -4.63
C CYS A 48 0.09 -14.44 -5.60
N ASP A 49 -1.16 -14.13 -5.28
CA ASP A 49 -1.99 -13.18 -6.00
C ASP A 49 -2.18 -11.95 -5.13
N SER A 50 -1.86 -10.74 -5.62
CA SER A 50 -2.07 -9.50 -4.84
C SER A 50 -3.43 -8.89 -5.19
N TYR A 51 -4.47 -9.24 -4.44
CA TYR A 51 -5.80 -8.65 -4.59
C TYR A 51 -5.94 -7.37 -3.78
N GLY A 52 -6.55 -6.34 -4.38
CA GLY A 52 -6.74 -5.05 -3.75
C GLY A 52 -5.54 -4.11 -3.87
N TYR A 53 -4.50 -4.53 -4.61
CA TYR A 53 -3.28 -3.75 -4.81
C TYR A 53 -3.56 -2.44 -5.55
N VAL A 54 -3.01 -1.34 -5.04
CA VAL A 54 -2.97 -0.04 -5.71
C VAL A 54 -1.52 0.29 -6.05
N ASP A 55 -1.26 0.55 -7.32
CA ASP A 55 0.10 0.85 -7.78
C ASP A 55 0.63 2.18 -7.20
N PRO A 56 1.81 2.20 -6.54
CA PRO A 56 2.39 3.41 -5.98
C PRO A 56 2.54 4.54 -7.00
N GLU A 57 2.84 4.24 -8.28
CA GLU A 57 2.95 5.28 -9.31
C GLU A 57 1.61 6.00 -9.54
N THR A 58 0.49 5.26 -9.46
CA THR A 58 -0.86 5.85 -9.52
C THR A 58 -1.09 6.79 -8.33
N VAL A 59 -0.70 6.36 -7.13
CA VAL A 59 -0.81 7.19 -5.91
C VAL A 59 0.03 8.46 -6.05
N PHE A 60 1.27 8.33 -6.51
CA PHE A 60 2.19 9.45 -6.69
C PHE A 60 1.76 10.40 -7.81
N SER A 61 1.21 9.89 -8.90
CA SER A 61 0.65 10.72 -9.97
C SER A 61 -0.56 11.51 -9.50
N MET A 62 -1.38 10.95 -8.61
CA MET A 62 -2.60 11.57 -8.11
C MET A 62 -2.35 12.57 -6.97
N LEU A 63 -1.49 12.20 -6.03
CA LEU A 63 -1.22 12.98 -4.82
C LEU A 63 0.04 13.85 -4.93
N GLY A 64 0.84 13.67 -5.97
CA GLY A 64 2.12 14.36 -6.18
C GLY A 64 3.21 13.79 -5.28
N LYS A 65 4.28 13.24 -5.88
CA LYS A 65 5.47 12.82 -5.13
C LYS A 65 6.35 14.02 -4.80
N MET A 66 6.63 14.20 -3.50
CA MET A 66 7.52 15.24 -2.98
C MET A 66 8.83 14.62 -2.49
N GLY A 67 9.93 15.01 -3.15
CA GLY A 67 11.28 14.55 -2.80
C GLY A 67 11.49 13.04 -2.93
N GLU A 68 12.49 12.53 -2.22
CA GLU A 68 12.93 11.13 -2.35
C GLU A 68 12.18 10.19 -1.39
N ASN A 69 11.51 10.72 -0.36
CA ASN A 69 10.98 9.93 0.77
C ASN A 69 9.55 9.39 0.56
N ASN A 70 9.08 9.25 -0.68
CA ASN A 70 7.72 8.81 -1.01
C ASN A 70 6.64 9.61 -0.25
N VAL A 71 6.89 10.91 -0.06
CA VAL A 71 5.95 11.82 0.59
C VAL A 71 4.96 12.29 -0.46
N CYS A 72 3.68 12.21 -0.13
CA CYS A 72 2.57 12.68 -0.95
C CYS A 72 1.88 13.87 -0.26
N ARG A 73 1.06 14.62 -1.00
CA ARG A 73 0.05 15.48 -0.34
C ARG A 73 -0.94 14.60 0.43
N LEU A 74 -1.60 15.18 1.43
CA LEU A 74 -2.67 14.47 2.13
C LEU A 74 -3.85 14.19 1.19
N PRO A 75 -4.38 12.96 1.18
CA PRO A 75 -5.53 12.63 0.37
C PRO A 75 -6.78 13.32 0.94
N THR A 76 -7.56 13.92 0.05
CA THR A 76 -8.92 14.42 0.29
C THR A 76 -9.93 13.26 0.26
N GLU A 77 -11.19 13.52 0.58
CA GLU A 77 -12.24 12.50 0.49
C GLU A 77 -12.41 11.95 -0.93
N ASP A 78 -12.32 12.80 -1.95
CA ASP A 78 -12.41 12.37 -3.34
C ASP A 78 -11.20 11.53 -3.77
N ASP A 79 -10.01 11.87 -3.25
CA ASP A 79 -8.82 11.04 -3.48
C ASP A 79 -9.00 9.64 -2.90
N ILE A 80 -9.51 9.56 -1.66
CA ILE A 80 -9.76 8.28 -0.98
C ILE A 80 -10.78 7.44 -1.76
N ARG A 81 -11.87 8.06 -2.23
CA ARG A 81 -12.91 7.37 -3.03
C ARG A 81 -12.32 6.79 -4.31
N PHE A 82 -11.52 7.58 -5.02
CA PHE A 82 -10.89 7.14 -6.25
C PHE A 82 -9.84 6.05 -6.00
N LEU A 83 -8.97 6.20 -5.01
CA LEU A 83 -7.97 5.18 -4.65
C LEU A 83 -8.64 3.85 -4.29
N ASN A 84 -9.76 3.89 -3.56
CA ASN A 84 -10.54 2.69 -3.26
C ASN A 84 -11.20 2.07 -4.50
N SER A 85 -11.51 2.86 -5.53
CA SER A 85 -12.06 2.37 -6.81
C SER A 85 -10.99 1.76 -7.73
N MET A 86 -9.72 2.10 -7.53
CA MET A 86 -8.57 1.64 -8.34
C MET A 86 -7.96 0.33 -7.85
N ARG A 87 -8.54 -0.30 -6.83
CA ARG A 87 -8.10 -1.59 -6.29
C ARG A 87 -8.05 -2.62 -7.41
N SER A 88 -6.85 -3.12 -7.70
CA SER A 88 -6.60 -4.02 -8.82
C SER A 88 -6.13 -5.40 -8.33
N PHE A 89 -6.15 -6.36 -9.24
CA PHE A 89 -5.56 -7.68 -9.04
C PHE A 89 -4.23 -7.75 -9.80
N ARG A 90 -3.14 -8.05 -9.09
CA ARG A 90 -1.82 -8.25 -9.71
C ARG A 90 -1.42 -9.72 -9.62
N TYR A 91 -1.22 -10.36 -10.77
CA TYR A 91 -0.60 -11.68 -10.85
C TYR A 91 0.91 -11.48 -10.67
N LEU A 92 1.47 -11.90 -9.54
CA LEU A 92 2.91 -12.03 -9.40
C LEU A 92 3.29 -13.32 -10.12
N ASP A 93 3.57 -13.24 -11.43
CA ASP A 93 4.12 -14.36 -12.19
C ASP A 93 5.36 -14.88 -11.43
N LYS A 94 5.18 -16.03 -10.77
CA LYS A 94 6.29 -16.80 -10.22
C LYS A 94 7.20 -17.14 -11.39
N TRP A 95 8.36 -16.50 -11.39
CA TRP A 95 9.55 -16.97 -12.07
C TRP A 95 9.73 -18.47 -11.87
N HIS A 96 9.28 -19.26 -12.84
CA HIS A 96 9.88 -20.55 -13.14
C HIS A 96 10.56 -20.44 -14.50
N SER A 97 11.64 -19.67 -14.53
CA SER A 97 12.74 -19.96 -15.47
C SER A 97 13.41 -21.23 -14.95
N VAL A 98 12.80 -22.38 -15.22
CA VAL A 98 13.51 -23.66 -15.16
C VAL A 98 14.38 -23.71 -16.42
N LYS A 99 15.60 -23.21 -16.29
CA LYS A 99 16.68 -23.64 -17.19
C LYS A 99 17.04 -25.07 -16.79
N SER A 100 16.70 -26.02 -17.65
CA SER A 100 17.34 -27.34 -17.73
C SER A 100 17.51 -27.67 -19.20
#